data_AF-H6UYZ6-F1
#
_entry.id   AF-H6UYZ6-F1
#
_cell.length_a   1.000
_cell.length_b   1.000
_cell.length_c   1.000
_cell.angle_alpha   90.00
_cell.angle_beta   90.00
_cell.angle_gamma   90.00
#
_symmetry.space_group_name_H-M   'P 1'
#
loop_
_entity.id
_entity.type
_entity.pdbx_description
1 polymer ?
#
loop_
_entity_poly.entity_id
_entity_poly.type
_entity_poly.pdbx_seq_one_letter_code
_entity_poly.pdbx_strand_id
1 'polypeptide(L)'
;QHTSYLDMPGFGAVASNGLIVRDGGRVLVVDTAWTDDQTAQILNWIKQEINLPVALAVVTHAHQDKMGGMDALHAAGIATYANA
;
A
#
# COMPACT_ATOMS: atom_id res chain seq x y z
N GLN A 1 -2.80 -10.21 -0.54
CA GLN A 1 -2.95 -9.35 0.66
C GLN A 1 -1.57 -8.92 1.11
N HIS A 2 -1.46 -7.80 1.84
CA HIS A 2 -0.24 -7.37 2.51
C HIS A 2 -0.55 -7.03 3.98
N THR A 3 0.47 -7.13 4.83
CA THR A 3 0.40 -6.74 6.23
C THR A 3 1.62 -5.90 6.56
N SER A 4 1.39 -4.76 7.19
CA SER A 4 2.42 -3.83 7.66
C SER A 4 2.26 -3.56 9.15
N TYR A 5 3.32 -3.08 9.80
CA TYR A 5 3.35 -2.87 11.24
C TYR A 5 3.93 -1.51 11.59
N LEU A 6 3.30 -0.80 12.52
CA LEU A 6 3.88 0.37 13.17
C LEU A 6 4.09 0.04 14.65
N ASP A 7 5.32 0.22 15.13
CA ASP A 7 5.61 0.09 16.55
C ASP A 7 5.11 1.34 17.28
N MET A 8 4.11 1.15 18.16
CA MET A 8 3.53 2.23 18.93
C MET A 8 3.97 2.12 20.39
N PRO A 9 4.61 3.15 20.96
CA PRO A 9 5.05 3.14 22.35
C PRO A 9 3.90 2.79 23.31
N GLY A 10 4.08 1.74 24.11
CA GLY A 10 3.08 1.25 25.07
C GLY A 10 2.08 0.22 24.53
N PHE A 11 2.00 0.02 23.20
CA PHE A 11 1.10 -0.95 22.57
C PHE A 11 1.84 -2.05 21.80
N GLY A 12 3.07 -1.78 21.35
CA GLY A 12 3.87 -2.68 20.51
C GLY A 12 3.50 -2.55 19.03
N ALA A 13 3.81 -3.59 18.24
CA ALA A 13 3.60 -3.61 16.80
C ALA A 13 2.12 -3.76 16.43
N VAL A 14 1.52 -2.68 15.90
CA VAL A 14 0.14 -2.66 15.45
C VAL A 14 0.05 -3.06 13.98
N ALA A 15 -0.64 -4.17 13.71
CA ALA A 15 -0.83 -4.66 12.34
C ALA A 15 -1.86 -3.84 11.57
N SER A 16 -1.56 -3.54 10.30
CA SER A 16 -2.49 -3.00 9.31
C SER A 16 -2.47 -3.88 8.07
N ASN A 17 -3.64 -4.29 7.61
CA ASN A 17 -3.80 -5.14 6.42
C ASN A 17 -4.37 -4.32 5.26
N GLY A 18 -3.91 -4.66 4.05
CA GLY A 18 -4.47 -4.21 2.78
C GLY A 18 -4.47 -5.32 1.73
N LEU A 19 -4.94 -5.01 0.52
CA LEU A 19 -5.07 -5.99 -0.57
C LEU A 19 -4.18 -5.66 -1.77
N ILE A 20 -3.80 -6.73 -2.45
CA ILE A 20 -3.11 -6.70 -3.75
C ILE A 20 -3.95 -7.61 -4.65
N VAL A 21 -4.48 -7.06 -5.74
CA VAL A 21 -5.38 -7.76 -6.65
C VAL A 21 -4.77 -7.77 -8.04
N ARG A 22 -4.60 -8.96 -8.63
CA ARG A 22 -4.23 -9.10 -10.04
C ARG A 22 -5.49 -9.08 -10.90
N ASP A 23 -5.53 -8.20 -11.88
CA ASP A 23 -6.59 -8.08 -12.87
C ASP A 23 -5.99 -8.11 -14.28
N GLY A 24 -6.05 -9.27 -14.93
CA GLY A 24 -5.36 -9.49 -16.21
C GLY A 24 -3.87 -9.15 -16.14
N GLY A 25 -3.45 -8.18 -16.98
CA GLY A 25 -2.06 -7.71 -17.08
C GLY A 25 -1.69 -6.56 -16.14
N ARG A 26 -2.48 -6.27 -15.11
CA ARG A 26 -2.23 -5.17 -14.15
C ARG A 26 -2.51 -5.59 -12.71
N VAL A 27 -2.00 -4.79 -11.77
CA VAL A 27 -2.23 -4.93 -10.33
C VAL A 27 -2.99 -3.71 -9.80
N LEU A 28 -3.88 -3.95 -8.86
CA LEU A 28 -4.60 -2.95 -8.07
C LEU A 28 -4.20 -3.12 -6.61
N VAL A 29 -3.97 -2.01 -5.91
CA VAL A 29 -3.66 -1.99 -4.48
C VAL A 29 -4.84 -1.39 -3.72
N VAL A 30 -5.20 -2.00 -2.58
CA VAL A 30 -6.14 -1.43 -1.61
C VAL A 30 -5.38 -1.15 -0.33
N ASP A 31 -5.38 0.12 0.08
CA ASP A 31 -4.64 0.71 1.20
C ASP A 31 -3.11 0.66 1.08
N THR A 32 -2.44 1.70 1.59
CA THR A 32 -0.99 1.73 1.76
C THR A 32 -0.55 0.92 2.98
N ALA A 33 0.75 0.88 3.25
CA ALA A 33 1.27 0.57 4.58
C ALA A 33 1.22 1.80 5.51
N TRP A 34 1.71 1.64 6.74
CA TRP A 34 1.87 2.73 7.72
C TRP A 34 2.86 3.83 7.32
N THR A 35 3.82 3.52 6.45
CA THR A 35 4.87 4.43 5.99
C THR A 35 5.14 4.27 4.50
N ASP A 36 5.78 5.29 3.91
CA ASP A 36 6.29 5.23 2.55
C ASP A 36 7.29 4.08 2.34
N ASP A 37 8.23 3.88 3.26
CA ASP A 37 9.22 2.79 3.17
C ASP A 37 8.57 1.41 3.13
N GLN A 38 7.55 1.17 3.95
CA GLN A 38 6.81 -0.09 3.93
C GLN A 38 5.94 -0.21 2.67
N THR A 39 5.42 0.89 2.15
CA THR A 39 4.65 0.89 0.89
C THR A 39 5.55 0.63 -0.31
N ALA A 40 6.77 1.17 -0.34
CA ALA A 40 7.78 0.85 -1.33
C ALA A 40 8.17 -0.65 -1.28
N GLN A 41 8.23 -1.25 -0.09
CA GLN A 41 8.44 -2.70 0.05
C GLN A 41 7.30 -3.52 -0.56
N ILE A 42 6.04 -3.08 -0.41
CA ILE A 42 4.90 -3.71 -1.08
C ILE A 42 5.06 -3.63 -2.60
N LEU A 43 5.45 -2.46 -3.15
CA LEU A 43 5.68 -2.30 -4.59
C LEU A 43 6.82 -3.19 -5.09
N ASN A 44 7.92 -3.29 -4.33
CA ASN A 44 9.03 -4.18 -4.64
C ASN A 44 8.60 -5.65 -4.64
N TRP A 45 7.80 -6.06 -3.65
CA TRP A 45 7.24 -7.41 -3.60
C TRP A 45 6.32 -7.70 -4.79
N ILE A 46 5.44 -6.75 -5.17
CA ILE A 46 4.60 -6.88 -6.37
C ILE A 46 5.48 -7.05 -7.61
N LYS A 47 6.55 -6.26 -7.73
CA LYS A 47 7.48 -6.35 -8.86
C LYS A 47 8.19 -7.70 -8.92
N GLN A 48 8.61 -8.23 -7.77
CA GLN A 48 9.34 -9.49 -7.67
C GLN A 48 8.44 -10.71 -7.94
N GLU A 49 7.27 -10.77 -7.30
CA GLU A 49 6.44 -11.98 -7.26
C GLU A 49 5.35 -12.00 -8.34
N ILE A 50 4.84 -10.83 -8.75
CA ILE A 50 3.77 -10.73 -9.75
C ILE A 50 4.32 -10.19 -11.08
N ASN A 51 5.29 -9.26 -11.01
CA ASN A 51 5.96 -8.64 -12.15
C ASN A 51 5.00 -8.03 -13.19
N LEU A 52 3.93 -7.40 -12.71
CA LEU A 52 2.98 -6.62 -13.51
C LEU A 52 2.94 -5.17 -12.99
N PRO A 53 2.60 -4.19 -13.85
CA PRO A 53 2.49 -2.80 -13.42
C PRO A 53 1.31 -2.61 -12.44
N VAL A 54 1.53 -1.80 -11.41
CA VAL A 54 0.45 -1.32 -10.54
C VAL A 54 -0.27 -0.19 -11.26
N ALA A 55 -1.51 -0.40 -11.65
CA ALA A 55 -2.27 0.58 -12.43
C ALA A 55 -2.86 1.69 -11.55
N LEU A 56 -3.35 1.33 -10.36
CA LEU A 56 -3.93 2.26 -9.41
C LEU A 56 -3.90 1.69 -7.98
N ALA A 57 -4.07 2.59 -7.02
CA ALA A 57 -4.36 2.29 -5.63
C ALA A 57 -5.64 2.99 -5.18
N VAL A 58 -6.44 2.31 -4.36
CA VAL A 58 -7.59 2.90 -3.65
C VAL A 58 -7.32 2.85 -2.15
N VAL A 59 -7.50 3.97 -1.46
CA VAL A 59 -7.34 4.06 0.00
C VAL A 59 -8.68 4.29 0.69
N THR A 60 -8.86 3.68 1.86
CA THR A 60 -10.19 3.50 2.46
C THR A 60 -10.61 4.61 3.42
N HIS A 61 -9.66 5.28 4.09
CA HIS A 61 -9.93 6.46 4.93
C HIS A 61 -8.62 7.20 5.29
N ALA A 62 -8.76 8.44 5.78
CA ALA A 62 -7.65 9.35 6.08
C ALA A 62 -6.98 9.11 7.45
N HIS A 63 -6.47 7.90 7.65
CA HIS A 63 -5.56 7.58 8.75
C HIS A 63 -4.24 7.01 8.23
N GLN A 64 -3.19 7.09 9.05
CA GLN A 64 -1.84 6.67 8.69
C GLN A 64 -1.75 5.20 8.30
N ASP A 65 -2.57 4.32 8.89
CA ASP A 65 -2.58 2.90 8.59
C ASP A 65 -3.09 2.55 7.19
N LYS A 66 -3.71 3.52 6.49
CA LYS A 66 -4.25 3.36 5.12
C LYS A 66 -3.70 4.36 4.10
N MET A 67 -3.22 5.51 4.57
CA MET A 67 -2.70 6.61 3.75
C MET A 67 -1.30 7.07 4.18
N GLY A 68 -0.61 6.32 5.04
CA GLY A 68 0.75 6.68 5.50
C GLY A 68 1.84 6.50 4.46
N GLY A 69 1.53 5.90 3.31
CA GLY A 69 2.48 5.61 2.23
C GLY A 69 2.14 6.23 0.88
N MET A 70 1.41 7.34 0.87
CA MET A 70 0.95 7.96 -0.38
C MET A 70 2.09 8.47 -1.25
N ASP A 71 3.14 9.02 -0.64
CA ASP A 71 4.28 9.58 -1.39
C ASP A 71 5.05 8.48 -2.13
N ALA A 72 5.15 7.27 -1.55
CA ALA A 72 5.72 6.12 -2.25
C ALA A 72 4.91 5.73 -3.50
N LEU A 73 3.58 5.80 -3.45
CA LEU A 73 2.72 5.54 -4.62
C LEU A 73 2.85 6.65 -5.68
N HIS A 74 2.88 7.91 -5.25
CA HIS A 74 3.02 9.06 -6.15
C HIS A 74 4.41 9.08 -6.82
N ALA A 75 5.47 8.80 -6.07
CA ALA A 75 6.84 8.70 -6.58
C ALA A 75 6.98 7.56 -7.60
N ALA A 76 6.21 6.48 -7.44
CA ALA A 76 6.13 5.38 -8.42
C ALA A 76 5.23 5.69 -9.63
N GLY A 77 4.59 6.87 -9.69
CA GLY A 77 3.69 7.26 -10.77
C GLY A 77 2.35 6.51 -10.78
N ILE A 78 1.91 5.99 -9.63
CA ILE A 78 0.67 5.21 -9.51
C ILE A 78 -0.51 6.16 -9.26
N ALA A 79 -1.60 5.98 -10.02
CA ALA A 79 -2.83 6.74 -9.81
C ALA A 79 -3.48 6.36 -8.45
N THR A 80 -3.89 7.36 -7.67
CA THR A 80 -4.46 7.16 -6.33
C THR A 80 -5.90 7.68 -6.26
N TYR A 81 -6.77 6.92 -5.62
CA TYR A 81 -8.20 7.22 -5.47
C TYR A 81 -8.62 7.09 -4.00
N ALA A 82 -9.46 7.99 -3.53
CA ALA A 82 -10.02 8.00 -2.17
C ALA A 82 -11.46 8.51 -2.21
N ASN A 83 -12.16 8.47 -1.07
CA ASN A 83 -13.46 9.14 -0.95
C ASN A 83 -13.36 10.65 -1.22
N ALA A 84 -14.43 11.24 -1.74
CA ALA A 84 -14.57 12.68 -1.98
C ALA A 84 -14.77 13.47 -0.67
#